data_AF-U9TZ49-F1
#
_entry.id   AF-U9TZ49-F1
#
_cell.length_a   1.000
_cell.length_b   1.000
_cell.length_c   1.000
_cell.angle_alpha   90.00
_cell.angle_beta   90.00
_cell.angle_gamma   90.00
#
_symmetry.space_group_name_H-M   'P 1'
#
loop_
_entity.id
_entity.type
_entity.pdbx_description
1 polymer ?
#
loop_
_entity_poly.entity_id
_entity_poly.type
_entity_poly.pdbx_seq_one_letter_code
_entity_poly.pdbx_strand_id
1 'polypeptide(L)'
;FTWSNGSNSTRIDYIWLSPNWTNELIHSSIRDAKAVTNSDHNIVTCICNTSDIIRNYKASTCARNNNERLIFDYASMDNDKWQGYTTKTDDELVNSNLEILLNQDSHNKNDINSIWQVIKDILLKAAKSKIPNKKIKVGKNMARKKSAITIPKFLFVQLRRLRLIYLTCNKFMEQLTQLNLKNRFNRYITYINKHNLEFKIIEVPTIWNQTWALHIKSAWNQTMELIKKYRTKAQNQQIEDYINKRAAMIKNN
;
A
#
# COMPACT_ATOMS: atom_id res chain seq x y z
N PHE A 1 4.29 -12.65 20.24
CA PHE A 1 4.62 -13.80 19.38
C PHE A 1 3.58 -13.89 18.28
N THR A 2 3.91 -14.45 17.11
CA THR A 2 2.95 -14.54 15.99
C THR A 2 2.27 -15.89 15.92
N TRP A 3 2.81 -16.90 16.60
CA TRP A 3 2.19 -18.20 16.78
C TRP A 3 2.30 -18.64 18.24
N SER A 4 1.28 -19.32 18.75
CA SER A 4 1.31 -20.00 20.04
C SER A 4 0.35 -21.19 20.10
N ASN A 5 0.80 -22.29 20.68
CA ASN A 5 -0.02 -23.48 20.93
C ASN A 5 -0.43 -23.63 22.41
N GLY A 6 -0.39 -22.54 23.19
CA GLY A 6 -0.71 -22.56 24.63
C GLY A 6 0.46 -22.95 25.55
N SER A 7 1.41 -23.76 25.07
CA SER A 7 2.62 -24.13 25.84
C SER A 7 3.86 -23.35 25.38
N ASN A 8 3.98 -23.14 24.07
CA ASN A 8 5.09 -22.44 23.44
C ASN A 8 4.59 -21.24 22.63
N SER A 9 5.48 -20.27 22.42
CA SER A 9 5.20 -19.08 21.63
C SER A 9 6.40 -18.72 20.77
N THR A 10 6.20 -18.58 19.46
CA THR A 10 7.28 -18.28 18.51
C THR A 10 6.91 -17.09 17.62
N ARG A 11 7.92 -16.47 17.00
CA ARG A 11 7.74 -15.39 16.02
C ARG A 11 8.26 -15.88 14.67
N ILE A 12 7.35 -16.37 13.85
CA ILE A 12 7.66 -17.00 12.56
C ILE A 12 7.03 -16.27 11.37
N ASP A 13 6.10 -15.35 11.63
CA ASP A 13 5.40 -14.59 10.60
C ASP A 13 5.96 -13.17 10.47
N TYR A 14 6.35 -12.79 9.26
CA TYR A 14 7.02 -11.52 8.98
C TYR A 14 6.45 -10.84 7.75
N ILE A 15 6.39 -9.51 7.79
CA ILE A 15 6.15 -8.68 6.60
C ILE A 15 7.48 -8.01 6.25
N TRP A 16 8.02 -8.38 5.08
CA TRP A 16 9.26 -7.81 4.57
C TRP A 16 8.97 -6.65 3.63
N LEU A 17 9.75 -5.57 3.76
CA LEU A 17 9.69 -4.41 2.89
C LEU A 17 11.07 -4.16 2.30
N SER A 18 11.12 -3.79 1.02
CA SER A 18 12.37 -3.36 0.40
C SER A 18 12.91 -2.09 1.09
N PRO A 19 14.24 -1.88 1.14
CA PRO A 19 14.83 -0.76 1.90
C PRO A 19 14.29 0.62 1.55
N ASN A 20 13.92 0.84 0.27
CA ASN A 20 13.29 2.07 -0.22
C ASN A 20 11.90 2.34 0.39
N TRP A 21 11.20 1.34 0.91
CA TRP A 21 9.90 1.48 1.58
C TRP A 21 10.00 1.76 3.08
N THR A 22 11.20 1.69 3.66
CA THR A 22 11.41 1.83 5.12
C THR A 22 10.85 3.15 5.67
N ASN A 23 10.95 4.23 4.88
CA ASN A 23 10.46 5.57 5.23
C ASN A 23 8.95 5.71 5.11
N GLU A 24 8.28 4.80 4.41
CA GLU A 24 6.84 4.78 4.24
C GLU A 24 6.15 3.91 5.28
N LEU A 25 6.87 3.01 5.97
CA LEU A 25 6.32 2.25 7.09
C LEU A 25 5.99 3.20 8.26
N ILE A 26 4.69 3.32 8.54
CA ILE A 26 4.12 4.12 9.64
C ILE A 26 4.08 3.30 10.92
N HIS A 27 3.54 2.09 10.84
CA HIS A 27 3.27 1.25 12.00
C HIS A 27 3.31 -0.22 11.62
N SER A 28 3.78 -1.06 12.54
CA SER A 28 3.54 -2.50 12.52
C SER A 28 3.07 -2.95 13.89
N SER A 29 2.17 -3.92 13.91
CA SER A 29 1.66 -4.51 15.14
C SER A 29 1.24 -5.96 14.93
N ILE A 30 1.28 -6.71 16.03
CA ILE A 30 0.70 -8.05 16.11
C ILE A 30 -0.61 -7.91 16.88
N ARG A 31 -1.70 -8.41 16.30
CA ARG A 31 -3.04 -8.38 16.91
C ARG A 31 -3.49 -9.79 17.22
N ASP A 32 -4.16 -9.97 18.35
CA ASP A 32 -4.76 -11.24 18.70
C ASP A 32 -5.79 -11.65 17.64
N ALA A 33 -5.66 -12.89 17.14
CA ALA A 33 -6.59 -13.46 16.19
C ALA A 33 -7.70 -14.27 16.85
N LYS A 34 -7.60 -14.57 18.15
CA LYS A 34 -8.50 -15.48 18.84
C LYS A 34 -9.97 -15.08 18.72
N ALA A 35 -10.26 -13.79 18.89
CA ALA A 35 -11.62 -13.25 18.76
C ALA A 35 -12.10 -13.05 17.30
N VAL A 36 -11.23 -13.22 16.31
CA VAL A 36 -11.54 -12.97 14.89
C VAL A 36 -11.65 -14.27 14.10
N THR A 37 -10.67 -15.16 14.25
CA THR A 37 -10.58 -16.43 13.49
C THR A 37 -10.37 -17.65 14.40
N ASN A 38 -10.17 -17.45 15.71
CA ASN A 38 -9.80 -18.51 16.65
C ASN A 38 -8.54 -19.29 16.24
N SER A 39 -7.60 -18.62 15.55
CA SER A 39 -6.33 -19.20 15.13
C SER A 39 -5.30 -19.16 16.27
N ASP A 40 -4.39 -20.14 16.25
CA ASP A 40 -3.14 -20.20 17.00
C ASP A 40 -2.08 -19.20 16.48
N HIS A 41 -2.30 -18.60 15.30
CA HIS A 41 -1.54 -17.47 14.79
C HIS A 41 -2.21 -16.13 15.09
N ASN A 42 -1.42 -15.17 15.57
CA ASN A 42 -1.80 -13.77 15.68
C ASN A 42 -1.65 -13.05 14.33
N ILE A 43 -2.49 -12.05 14.10
CA ILE A 43 -2.50 -11.27 12.85
C ILE A 43 -1.35 -10.28 12.85
N VAL A 44 -0.40 -10.45 11.92
CA VAL A 44 0.65 -9.44 11.66
C VAL A 44 0.10 -8.36 10.75
N THR A 45 0.24 -7.11 11.17
CA THR A 45 -0.27 -5.95 10.42
C THR A 45 0.82 -4.91 10.23
N CYS A 46 0.83 -4.25 9.07
CA CYS A 46 1.62 -3.05 8.83
C CYS A 46 0.78 -1.97 8.16
N ILE A 47 1.17 -0.71 8.36
CA ILE A 47 0.59 0.46 7.71
C ILE A 47 1.72 1.16 7.00
N CYS A 48 1.60 1.31 5.67
CA CYS A 48 2.55 2.05 4.85
C CYS A 48 1.87 3.27 4.23
N ASN A 49 2.56 4.41 4.20
CA ASN A 49 2.11 5.60 3.50
C ASN A 49 2.41 5.46 2.01
N THR A 50 1.39 5.19 1.20
CA THR A 50 1.54 5.10 -0.25
C THR A 50 1.21 6.41 -0.94
N SER A 51 0.87 7.50 -0.22
CA SER A 51 0.28 8.70 -0.83
C SER A 51 1.16 9.35 -1.90
N ASP A 52 2.47 9.29 -1.72
CA ASP A 52 3.43 9.93 -2.62
C ASP A 52 3.91 8.97 -3.74
N ILE A 53 3.83 7.65 -3.51
CA ILE A 53 4.22 6.58 -4.44
C ILE A 53 3.05 6.21 -5.36
N ILE A 54 1.93 5.81 -4.76
CA ILE A 54 0.68 5.48 -5.44
C ILE A 54 -0.14 6.77 -5.45
N ARG A 55 0.19 7.65 -6.38
CA ARG A 55 -0.60 8.86 -6.65
C ARG A 55 -1.93 8.43 -7.26
N ASN A 56 -2.89 8.10 -6.40
CA ASN A 56 -4.25 7.83 -6.83
C ASN A 56 -4.75 9.00 -7.68
N TYR A 57 -5.19 8.69 -8.90
CA TYR A 57 -5.97 9.57 -9.76
C TYR A 57 -5.33 10.94 -10.05
N LYS A 58 -4.39 11.01 -10.99
CA LYS A 58 -4.31 12.23 -11.80
C LYS A 58 -5.58 12.28 -12.63
N ALA A 59 -6.36 13.35 -12.52
CA ALA A 59 -7.55 13.55 -13.36
C ALA A 59 -7.22 13.41 -14.85
N SER A 60 -6.01 13.82 -15.25
CA SER A 60 -5.48 13.64 -16.61
C SER A 60 -5.23 12.18 -17.01
N THR A 61 -4.82 11.30 -16.10
CA THR A 61 -4.68 9.86 -16.40
C THR A 61 -6.04 9.19 -16.60
N CYS A 62 -7.04 9.59 -15.80
CA CYS A 62 -8.42 9.14 -16.00
C CYS A 62 -9.07 9.72 -17.26
N ALA A 63 -8.70 10.93 -17.66
CA ALA A 63 -9.17 11.55 -18.90
C ALA A 63 -8.53 10.92 -20.15
N ARG A 64 -7.25 10.54 -20.09
CA ARG A 64 -6.51 9.98 -21.23
C ARG A 64 -6.89 8.54 -21.58
N ASN A 65 -7.32 7.72 -20.62
CA ASN A 65 -7.52 6.28 -20.84
C ASN A 65 -8.97 5.87 -21.18
N ASN A 66 -9.84 6.82 -21.55
CA ASN A 66 -11.26 6.64 -21.91
C ASN A 66 -12.12 5.78 -20.95
N ASN A 67 -11.56 5.36 -19.81
CA ASN A 67 -12.15 4.55 -18.76
C ASN A 67 -13.00 3.37 -19.27
N GLU A 68 -12.66 2.78 -20.41
CA GLU A 68 -13.36 1.61 -20.95
C GLU A 68 -12.74 0.34 -20.37
N ARG A 69 -13.55 -0.44 -19.66
CA ARG A 69 -13.19 -1.79 -19.21
C ARG A 69 -13.81 -2.81 -20.15
N LEU A 70 -13.00 -3.71 -20.68
CA LEU A 70 -13.48 -4.91 -21.34
C LEU A 70 -13.86 -5.95 -20.29
N ILE A 71 -15.07 -6.49 -20.38
CA ILE A 71 -15.54 -7.59 -19.54
C ILE A 71 -15.84 -8.78 -20.44
N PHE A 72 -15.21 -9.91 -20.12
CA PHE A 72 -15.48 -11.20 -20.74
C PHE A 72 -16.63 -11.90 -20.01
N ASP A 73 -17.61 -12.38 -20.77
CA ASP A 73 -18.76 -13.11 -20.28
C ASP A 73 -18.55 -14.62 -20.46
N TYR A 74 -17.83 -15.20 -19.50
CA TYR A 74 -17.55 -16.63 -19.49
C TYR A 74 -18.80 -17.50 -19.26
N ALA A 75 -19.86 -16.95 -18.67
CA ALA A 75 -21.09 -17.71 -18.42
C ALA A 75 -21.86 -18.00 -19.72
N SER A 76 -21.67 -17.16 -20.73
CA SER A 76 -22.24 -17.32 -22.07
C SER A 76 -21.44 -18.24 -23.01
N MET A 77 -20.34 -18.82 -22.51
CA MET A 77 -19.51 -19.76 -23.27
C MET A 77 -20.18 -21.14 -23.35
N ASP A 78 -20.16 -21.71 -24.53
CA ASP A 78 -20.56 -23.09 -24.83
C ASP A 78 -19.37 -23.82 -25.47
N ASN A 79 -19.53 -25.12 -25.74
CA ASN A 79 -18.46 -25.96 -26.29
C ASN A 79 -17.95 -25.42 -27.64
N ASP A 80 -18.83 -24.91 -28.50
CA ASP A 80 -18.46 -24.39 -29.82
C ASP A 80 -17.60 -23.12 -29.70
N LYS A 81 -17.96 -22.21 -28.78
CA LYS A 81 -17.16 -21.01 -28.50
C LYS A 81 -15.83 -21.36 -27.85
N TRP A 82 -15.78 -22.35 -26.96
CA TRP A 82 -14.53 -22.84 -26.38
C TRP A 82 -13.62 -23.45 -27.46
N GLN A 83 -14.18 -24.29 -28.33
CA GLN A 83 -13.44 -24.84 -29.45
C GLN A 83 -12.93 -23.73 -30.37
N GLY A 84 -13.76 -22.73 -30.67
CA GLY A 84 -13.37 -21.56 -31.45
C GLY A 84 -12.25 -20.74 -30.80
N TYR A 85 -12.24 -20.61 -29.47
CA TYR A 85 -11.15 -19.97 -28.71
C TYR A 85 -9.85 -20.78 -28.77
N THR A 86 -9.93 -22.10 -28.62
CA THR A 86 -8.76 -23.00 -28.75
C THR A 86 -8.15 -22.88 -30.13
N THR A 87 -8.93 -23.10 -31.19
CA THR A 87 -8.45 -23.00 -32.57
C THR A 87 -7.86 -21.62 -32.86
N LYS A 88 -8.49 -20.54 -32.38
CA LYS A 88 -7.95 -19.20 -32.57
C LYS A 88 -6.65 -18.96 -31.79
N THR A 89 -6.49 -19.57 -30.62
CA THR A 89 -5.25 -19.48 -29.84
C THR A 89 -4.13 -20.20 -30.57
N ASP A 90 -4.40 -21.40 -31.11
CA ASP A 90 -3.44 -22.17 -31.89
C ASP A 90 -3.03 -21.41 -33.16
N ASP A 91 -3.98 -20.83 -33.88
CA ASP A 91 -3.69 -20.00 -35.07
C ASP A 91 -2.77 -18.81 -34.72
N GLU A 92 -3.05 -18.10 -33.63
CA GLU A 92 -2.25 -16.95 -33.21
C GLU A 92 -0.87 -17.37 -32.68
N LEU A 93 -0.76 -18.58 -32.11
CA LEU A 93 0.50 -19.16 -31.68
C LEU A 93 1.39 -19.48 -32.88
N VAL A 94 0.85 -20.17 -33.90
CA VAL A 94 1.56 -20.50 -35.15
C VAL A 94 2.02 -19.24 -35.88
N ASN A 95 1.20 -18.18 -35.88
CA ASN A 95 1.53 -16.92 -36.53
C ASN A 95 2.42 -15.98 -35.66
N SER A 96 2.90 -16.45 -34.51
CA SER A 96 3.75 -15.65 -33.62
C SER A 96 5.22 -15.99 -33.78
N ASN A 97 6.08 -15.05 -33.41
CA ASN A 97 7.52 -15.30 -33.30
C ASN A 97 7.91 -16.03 -31.99
N LEU A 98 6.95 -16.63 -31.28
CA LEU A 98 7.19 -17.22 -29.96
C LEU A 98 8.18 -18.37 -30.03
N GLU A 99 8.06 -19.24 -31.04
CA GLU A 99 8.96 -20.38 -31.22
C GLU A 99 10.41 -19.93 -31.45
N ILE A 100 10.62 -18.87 -32.24
CA ILE A 100 11.93 -18.26 -32.46
C ILE A 100 12.52 -17.74 -31.15
N LEU A 101 11.70 -17.11 -30.30
CA LEU A 101 12.14 -16.59 -29.01
C LEU A 101 12.44 -17.72 -28.02
N LEU A 102 11.66 -18.79 -27.99
CA LEU A 102 11.84 -19.92 -27.07
C LEU A 102 13.08 -20.75 -27.42
N ASN A 103 13.40 -20.89 -28.71
CA ASN A 103 14.51 -21.72 -29.19
C ASN A 103 15.87 -21.02 -29.16
N GLN A 104 15.98 -19.85 -28.52
CA GLN A 104 17.27 -19.20 -28.30
C GLN A 104 18.11 -19.99 -27.27
N ASP A 105 19.41 -20.10 -27.52
CA ASP A 105 20.34 -20.85 -26.64
C ASP A 105 20.42 -20.30 -25.21
N SER A 106 20.09 -19.01 -25.02
CA SER A 106 20.04 -18.38 -23.70
C SER A 106 19.04 -17.22 -23.67
N HIS A 107 18.42 -17.00 -22.50
CA HIS A 107 17.48 -15.90 -22.28
C HIS A 107 17.97 -14.96 -21.19
N ASN A 108 18.02 -13.68 -21.50
CA ASN A 108 18.16 -12.62 -20.51
C ASN A 108 16.78 -12.15 -20.01
N LYS A 109 16.78 -11.23 -19.05
CA LYS A 109 15.54 -10.69 -18.45
C LYS A 109 14.60 -10.04 -19.48
N ASN A 110 15.12 -9.36 -20.49
CA ASN A 110 14.32 -8.72 -21.52
C ASN A 110 13.66 -9.76 -22.44
N ASP A 111 14.35 -10.86 -22.72
CA ASP A 111 13.82 -11.95 -23.52
C ASP A 111 12.64 -12.61 -22.79
N ILE A 112 12.79 -12.89 -21.49
CA ILE A 112 11.70 -13.41 -20.64
C ILE A 112 10.48 -12.48 -20.65
N ASN A 113 10.69 -11.17 -20.53
CA ASN A 113 9.60 -10.20 -20.59
C ASN A 113 8.92 -10.19 -21.96
N SER A 114 9.70 -10.33 -23.04
CA SER A 114 9.19 -10.33 -24.41
C SER A 114 8.38 -11.60 -24.69
N ILE A 115 8.89 -12.76 -24.29
CA ILE A 115 8.19 -14.06 -24.36
C ILE A 115 6.85 -13.95 -23.64
N TRP A 116 6.85 -13.44 -22.40
CA TRP A 116 5.62 -13.27 -21.62
C TRP A 116 4.63 -12.33 -22.30
N GLN A 117 5.13 -11.24 -22.89
CA GLN A 117 4.29 -10.28 -23.61
C GLN A 117 3.63 -10.91 -24.85
N VAL A 118 4.37 -11.72 -25.62
CA VAL A 118 3.85 -12.46 -26.78
C VAL A 118 2.76 -13.45 -26.36
N ILE A 119 3.02 -14.29 -25.35
CA ILE A 119 2.03 -15.25 -24.83
C ILE A 119 0.75 -14.53 -24.40
N LYS A 120 0.90 -13.45 -23.64
CA LYS A 120 -0.22 -12.64 -23.17
C LYS A 120 -1.04 -12.06 -24.34
N ASP A 121 -0.36 -11.57 -25.37
CA ASP A 121 -1.03 -10.95 -26.52
C ASP A 121 -1.79 -11.97 -27.38
N ILE A 122 -1.23 -13.17 -27.58
CA ILE A 122 -1.90 -14.31 -28.22
C ILE A 122 -3.22 -14.62 -27.49
N LEU A 123 -3.14 -14.88 -26.17
CA LEU A 123 -4.30 -15.23 -25.35
C LEU A 123 -5.36 -14.11 -25.36
N LEU A 124 -4.93 -12.85 -25.22
CA LEU A 124 -5.85 -11.72 -25.24
C LEU A 124 -6.51 -11.51 -26.61
N LYS A 125 -5.79 -11.75 -27.71
CA LYS A 125 -6.32 -11.61 -29.06
C LYS A 125 -7.38 -12.67 -29.36
N ALA A 126 -7.09 -13.93 -29.01
CA ALA A 126 -8.07 -15.02 -29.10
C ALA A 126 -9.29 -14.74 -28.21
N ALA A 127 -9.07 -14.30 -26.97
CA ALA A 127 -10.14 -14.03 -26.01
C ALA A 127 -11.07 -12.92 -26.50
N LYS A 128 -10.52 -11.80 -26.98
CA LYS A 128 -11.30 -10.68 -27.54
C LYS A 128 -12.13 -11.09 -28.76
N SER A 129 -11.68 -12.08 -29.53
CA SER A 129 -12.35 -12.53 -30.73
C SER A 129 -13.43 -13.56 -30.48
N LYS A 130 -13.24 -14.48 -29.52
CA LYS A 130 -14.06 -15.69 -29.37
C LYS A 130 -14.86 -15.73 -28.07
N ILE A 131 -14.38 -15.08 -27.02
CA ILE A 131 -15.13 -14.99 -25.77
C ILE A 131 -16.07 -13.79 -25.87
N PRO A 132 -17.39 -13.98 -25.69
CA PRO A 132 -18.34 -12.88 -25.67
C PRO A 132 -17.88 -11.81 -24.69
N ASN A 133 -17.88 -10.57 -25.14
CA ASN A 133 -17.35 -9.48 -24.35
C ASN A 133 -18.13 -8.19 -24.57
N LYS A 134 -18.10 -7.33 -23.56
CA LYS A 134 -18.68 -5.99 -23.62
C LYS A 134 -17.70 -4.96 -23.09
N LYS A 135 -17.72 -3.79 -23.71
CA LYS A 135 -17.00 -2.62 -23.21
C LYS A 135 -17.93 -1.82 -22.31
N ILE A 136 -17.51 -1.60 -21.08
CA ILE A 136 -18.22 -0.74 -20.13
C ILE A 136 -17.39 0.51 -19.89
N LYS A 137 -17.97 1.67 -20.15
CA LYS A 137 -17.40 2.95 -19.70
C LYS A 137 -17.61 3.08 -18.20
N VAL A 138 -16.53 3.27 -17.45
CA VAL A 138 -16.64 3.66 -16.04
C VAL A 138 -17.20 5.08 -16.01
N GLY A 139 -18.51 5.20 -15.77
CA GLY A 139 -19.17 6.50 -15.63
C GLY A 139 -18.57 7.31 -14.48
N LYS A 140 -18.75 8.65 -14.50
CA LYS A 140 -18.24 9.58 -13.47
C LYS A 140 -18.54 9.12 -12.02
N ASN A 141 -19.62 8.38 -11.82
CA ASN A 141 -20.07 7.88 -10.51
C ASN A 141 -19.39 6.58 -10.05
N MET A 142 -18.72 5.84 -10.94
CA MET A 142 -17.92 4.64 -10.60
C MET A 142 -16.43 4.95 -10.43
N ALA A 143 -15.99 6.19 -10.68
CA ALA A 143 -14.68 6.63 -10.24
C ALA A 143 -14.62 6.43 -8.72
N ARG A 144 -13.65 5.64 -8.23
CA ARG A 144 -13.41 5.50 -6.80
C ARG A 144 -13.24 6.90 -6.24
N LYS A 145 -14.25 7.40 -5.51
CA LYS A 145 -14.12 8.63 -4.74
C LYS A 145 -12.84 8.47 -3.94
N LYS A 146 -11.91 9.41 -4.09
CA LYS A 146 -10.68 9.42 -3.29
C LYS A 146 -11.13 9.22 -1.86
N SER A 147 -10.73 8.10 -1.26
CA SER A 147 -11.10 7.83 0.13
C SER A 147 -10.71 9.07 0.91
N ALA A 148 -11.66 9.61 1.68
CA ALA A 148 -11.40 10.79 2.49
C ALA A 148 -10.09 10.53 3.24
N ILE A 149 -9.16 11.48 3.18
CA ILE A 149 -7.87 11.34 3.84
C ILE A 149 -8.16 11.18 5.33
N THR A 150 -8.12 9.93 5.78
CA THR A 150 -8.53 9.49 7.11
C THR A 150 -7.61 10.06 8.19
N ILE A 151 -6.35 10.31 7.81
CA ILE A 151 -5.28 10.74 8.70
C ILE A 151 -4.60 11.96 8.05
N PRO A 152 -4.56 13.12 8.73
CA PRO A 152 -3.94 14.32 8.19
C PRO A 152 -2.51 14.10 7.70
N LYS A 153 -2.19 14.58 6.47
CA LYS A 153 -0.88 14.36 5.84
C LYS A 153 0.28 14.85 6.70
N PHE A 154 0.08 15.94 7.44
CA PHE A 154 1.13 16.52 8.28
C PHE A 154 1.60 15.55 9.37
N LEU A 155 0.73 14.70 9.93
CA LEU A 155 1.11 13.71 10.95
C LEU A 155 2.09 12.68 10.41
N PHE A 156 1.92 12.24 9.15
CA PHE A 156 2.87 11.33 8.50
C PHE A 156 4.24 12.00 8.30
N VAL A 157 4.24 13.26 7.89
CA VAL A 157 5.48 14.03 7.71
C VAL A 157 6.21 14.21 9.04
N GLN A 158 5.48 14.51 10.12
CA GLN A 158 6.05 14.62 11.47
C GLN A 158 6.64 13.29 11.93
N LEU A 159 5.90 12.19 11.77
CA LEU A 159 6.33 10.86 12.18
C LEU A 159 7.65 10.45 11.52
N ARG A 160 7.74 10.63 10.19
CA ARG A 160 8.95 10.32 9.42
C ARG A 160 10.13 11.16 9.87
N ARG A 161 9.92 12.46 10.16
CA ARG A 161 10.96 13.36 10.66
C ARG A 161 11.45 12.98 12.05
N LEU A 162 10.53 12.71 12.99
CA LEU A 162 10.85 12.28 14.34
C LEU A 162 11.65 10.97 14.35
N ARG A 163 11.23 9.99 13.53
CA ARG A 163 11.97 8.73 13.36
C ARG A 163 13.38 8.96 12.81
N LEU A 164 13.53 9.78 11.77
CA LEU A 164 14.84 10.12 11.20
C LEU A 164 15.75 10.77 12.24
N ILE A 165 15.23 11.73 13.00
CA ILE A 165 15.97 12.43 14.06
C ILE A 165 16.41 11.43 15.13
N TYR A 166 15.50 10.58 15.62
CA TYR A 166 15.79 9.57 16.65
C TYR A 166 16.87 8.58 16.20
N LEU A 167 16.76 8.04 14.98
CA LEU A 167 17.75 7.12 14.43
C LEU A 167 19.12 7.78 14.24
N THR A 168 19.14 9.05 13.84
CA THR A 168 20.38 9.82 13.67
C THR A 168 21.04 10.09 15.01
N CYS A 169 20.26 10.47 16.03
CA CYS A 169 20.77 10.66 17.40
C CYS A 169 21.38 9.37 17.95
N ASN A 170 20.72 8.23 17.78
CA ASN A 170 21.25 6.93 18.22
C ASN A 170 22.52 6.52 17.47
N LYS A 171 22.62 6.85 16.18
CA LYS A 171 23.81 6.53 15.37
C LYS A 171 25.05 7.33 15.79
N PHE A 172 24.87 8.58 16.18
CA PHE A 172 25.95 9.51 16.51
C PHE A 172 25.99 9.86 18.00
N MET A 173 25.52 8.96 18.87
CA MET A 173 25.46 9.20 20.31
C MET A 173 26.81 9.69 20.87
N GLU A 174 26.77 10.66 21.78
CA GLU A 174 27.95 11.29 22.40
C GLU A 174 28.87 12.06 21.44
N GLN A 175 28.54 12.16 20.16
CA GLN A 175 29.33 12.93 19.19
C GLN A 175 28.82 14.37 19.06
N LEU A 176 29.69 15.26 18.59
CA LEU A 176 29.35 16.63 18.23
C LEU A 176 28.37 16.67 17.07
N THR A 177 27.30 17.46 17.23
CA THR A 177 26.29 17.67 16.20
C THR A 177 26.85 18.55 15.08
N GLN A 178 26.82 18.05 13.85
CA GLN A 178 27.18 18.85 12.67
C GLN A 178 26.17 19.98 12.45
N LEU A 179 26.68 21.19 12.14
CA LEU A 179 25.87 22.41 12.03
C LEU A 179 24.73 22.32 10.99
N ASN A 180 25.01 21.70 9.84
CA ASN A 180 24.03 21.49 8.77
C ASN A 180 22.85 20.59 9.24
N LEU A 181 23.16 19.51 9.94
CA LEU A 181 22.19 18.58 10.54
C LEU A 181 21.38 19.27 11.63
N LYS A 182 22.06 20.02 12.51
CA LYS A 182 21.43 20.83 13.56
C LYS A 182 20.38 21.77 12.97
N ASN A 183 20.76 22.57 11.98
CA ASN A 183 19.88 23.52 11.32
C ASN A 183 18.69 22.83 10.63
N ARG A 184 18.94 21.71 9.94
CA ARG A 184 17.88 20.94 9.27
C ARG A 184 16.86 20.40 10.26
N PHE A 185 17.33 19.78 11.34
CA PHE A 185 16.46 19.17 12.35
C PHE A 185 15.74 20.21 13.21
N ASN A 186 16.37 21.33 13.54
CA ASN A 186 15.70 22.45 14.20
C ASN A 186 14.52 22.96 13.37
N ARG A 187 14.65 23.10 12.03
CA ARG A 187 13.49 23.44 11.17
C ARG A 187 12.37 22.41 11.25
N TYR A 188 12.70 21.12 11.35
CA TYR A 188 11.70 20.06 11.53
C TYR A 188 11.01 20.17 12.88
N ILE A 189 11.77 20.41 13.95
CA ILE A 189 11.28 20.59 15.32
C ILE A 189 10.36 21.80 15.40
N THR A 190 10.75 22.95 14.84
CA THR A 190 9.89 24.15 14.77
C THR A 190 8.56 23.84 14.08
N TYR A 191 8.60 23.12 12.95
CA TYR A 191 7.37 22.70 12.26
C TYR A 191 6.51 21.77 13.12
N ILE A 192 7.12 20.80 13.81
CA ILE A 192 6.42 19.83 14.67
C ILE A 192 5.75 20.55 15.86
N ASN A 193 6.50 21.38 16.58
CA ASN A 193 6.01 22.15 17.73
C ASN A 193 4.89 23.13 17.33
N LYS A 194 4.97 23.74 16.14
CA LYS A 194 3.89 24.60 15.62
C LYS A 194 2.55 23.87 15.49
N HIS A 195 2.57 22.58 15.18
CA HIS A 195 1.37 21.78 14.96
C HIS A 195 0.94 20.98 16.20
N ASN A 196 1.83 20.81 17.19
CA ASN A 196 1.52 20.16 18.46
C ASN A 196 2.23 20.92 19.60
N LEU A 197 1.51 21.85 20.22
CA LEU A 197 2.05 22.71 21.29
C LEU A 197 2.49 21.94 22.54
N GLU A 198 1.97 20.72 22.73
CA GLU A 198 2.29 19.85 23.87
C GLU A 198 3.68 19.21 23.77
N PHE A 199 4.22 19.03 22.56
CA PHE A 199 5.48 18.28 22.40
C PHE A 199 6.70 19.05 22.92
N LYS A 200 6.67 20.39 22.88
CA LYS A 200 7.72 21.31 23.36
C LYS A 200 9.15 20.78 23.17
N ILE A 201 9.43 20.25 21.97
CA ILE A 201 10.73 19.65 21.68
C ILE A 201 11.77 20.76 21.65
N ILE A 202 12.78 20.65 22.51
CA ILE A 202 13.90 21.59 22.54
C ILE A 202 14.80 21.42 21.32
N GLU A 203 15.56 22.47 20.99
CA GLU A 203 16.51 22.42 19.89
C GLU A 203 17.52 21.29 20.03
N VAL A 204 18.08 20.89 18.89
CA VAL A 204 19.09 19.84 18.82
C VAL A 204 20.32 20.24 19.66
N PRO A 205 20.79 19.38 20.57
CA PRO A 205 21.92 19.70 21.45
C PRO A 205 23.22 19.76 20.65
N THR A 206 24.23 20.41 21.23
CA THR A 206 25.59 20.47 20.65
C THR A 206 26.26 19.09 20.62
N ILE A 207 25.95 18.24 21.60
CA ILE A 207 26.37 16.84 21.67
C ILE A 207 25.13 15.96 21.74
N TRP A 208 25.06 14.95 20.89
CA TRP A 208 23.97 13.98 20.93
C TRP A 208 23.94 13.25 22.28
N ASN A 209 22.77 13.19 22.91
CA ASN A 209 22.64 12.56 24.22
C ASN A 209 21.33 11.79 24.35
N GLN A 210 21.35 10.81 25.26
CA GLN A 210 20.25 9.90 25.49
C GLN A 210 18.98 10.60 25.99
N THR A 211 19.11 11.60 26.86
CA THR A 211 17.97 12.37 27.39
C THR A 211 17.19 13.04 26.27
N TRP A 212 17.88 13.68 25.34
CA TRP A 212 17.27 14.31 24.18
C TRP A 212 16.67 13.27 23.21
N ALA A 213 17.36 12.14 22.99
CA ALA A 213 16.83 11.04 22.18
C ALA A 213 15.50 10.49 22.73
N LEU A 214 15.40 10.34 24.06
CA LEU A 214 14.16 9.92 24.73
C LEU A 214 13.04 10.94 24.56
N HIS A 215 13.37 12.24 24.57
CA HIS A 215 12.39 13.30 24.33
C HIS A 215 11.81 13.21 22.90
N ILE A 216 12.67 13.01 21.89
CA ILE A 216 12.22 12.77 20.50
C ILE A 216 11.38 11.50 20.40
N LYS A 217 11.78 10.42 21.09
CA LYS A 217 11.02 9.15 21.13
C LYS A 217 9.63 9.33 21.75
N SER A 218 9.51 10.15 22.79
CA SER A 218 8.23 10.49 23.41
C SER A 218 7.30 11.20 22.41
N ALA A 219 7.78 12.25 21.74
CA ALA A 219 7.00 12.94 20.69
C ALA A 219 6.64 12.01 19.52
N TRP A 220 7.54 11.10 19.15
CA TRP A 220 7.26 10.06 18.16
C TRP A 220 6.09 9.17 18.60
N ASN A 221 6.13 8.62 19.82
CA ASN A 221 5.05 7.78 20.36
C ASN A 221 3.72 8.54 20.45
N GLN A 222 3.73 9.80 20.89
CA GLN A 222 2.53 10.62 20.95
C GLN A 222 1.93 10.86 19.55
N THR A 223 2.78 11.13 18.54
CA THR A 223 2.35 11.24 17.14
C THR A 223 1.70 9.95 16.65
N MET A 224 2.26 8.79 17.02
CA MET A 224 1.67 7.48 16.71
C MET A 224 0.29 7.30 17.33
N GLU A 225 0.11 7.71 18.59
CA GLU A 225 -1.19 7.65 19.25
C GLU A 225 -2.23 8.58 18.61
N LEU A 226 -1.83 9.79 18.19
CA LEU A 226 -2.71 10.67 17.40
C LEU A 226 -3.15 10.01 16.10
N ILE A 227 -2.22 9.43 15.34
CA ILE A 227 -2.51 8.68 14.10
C ILE A 227 -3.50 7.54 14.37
N LYS A 228 -3.32 6.78 15.46
CA LYS A 228 -4.27 5.73 15.87
C LYS A 228 -5.65 6.29 16.17
N LYS A 229 -5.75 7.40 16.93
CA LYS A 229 -7.03 8.07 17.22
C LYS A 229 -7.77 8.49 15.95
N TYR A 230 -7.09 9.13 15.00
CA TYR A 230 -7.68 9.50 13.70
C TYR A 230 -8.20 8.27 12.94
N ARG A 231 -7.43 7.18 12.94
CA ARG A 231 -7.83 5.92 12.30
C ARG A 231 -9.08 5.33 12.95
N THR A 232 -9.11 5.21 14.27
CA THR A 232 -10.26 4.66 15.00
C THR A 232 -11.51 5.49 14.75
N LYS A 233 -11.40 6.83 14.82
CA LYS A 233 -12.51 7.74 14.53
C LYS A 233 -13.09 7.49 13.14
N ALA A 234 -12.24 7.39 12.13
CA ALA A 234 -12.71 7.17 10.76
C ALA A 234 -13.26 5.77 10.51
N GLN A 235 -12.71 4.74 11.18
CA GLN A 235 -13.27 3.40 11.13
C GLN A 235 -14.68 3.36 11.74
N ASN A 236 -14.86 4.00 12.90
CA ASN A 236 -16.17 4.12 13.55
C ASN A 236 -17.16 4.86 12.66
N GLN A 237 -16.76 6.00 12.07
CA GLN A 237 -17.59 6.74 11.12
C GLN A 237 -18.00 5.87 9.94
N GLN A 238 -17.07 5.08 9.38
CA GLN A 238 -17.37 4.21 8.26
C GLN A 238 -18.35 3.10 8.64
N ILE A 239 -18.23 2.52 9.83
CA ILE A 239 -19.17 1.53 10.36
C ILE A 239 -20.56 2.16 10.51
N GLU A 240 -20.64 3.35 11.11
CA GLU A 240 -21.88 4.10 11.28
C GLU A 240 -22.55 4.43 9.94
N ASP A 241 -21.78 4.90 8.95
CA ASP A 241 -22.26 5.16 7.60
C ASP A 241 -22.84 3.90 6.94
N TYR A 242 -22.23 2.72 7.17
CA TYR A 242 -22.75 1.45 6.65
C TYR A 242 -24.03 1.02 7.36
N ILE A 243 -24.11 1.18 8.68
CA ILE A 243 -25.33 0.89 9.46
C ILE A 243 -26.46 1.79 8.96
N ASN A 244 -26.22 3.09 8.83
CA ASN A 244 -27.20 4.07 8.36
C ASN A 244 -27.68 3.77 6.94
N LYS A 245 -26.77 3.42 6.03
CA LYS A 245 -27.14 2.98 4.67
C LYS A 245 -28.02 1.74 4.67
N ARG A 246 -27.70 0.75 5.51
CA ARG A 246 -28.51 -0.47 5.65
C ARG A 246 -29.89 -0.16 6.22
N ALA A 247 -29.98 0.67 7.26
CA ALA A 247 -31.24 1.07 7.85
C ALA A 247 -32.12 1.86 6.87
N ALA A 248 -31.53 2.71 6.03
CA ALA A 248 -32.25 3.43 4.98
C ALA A 248 -32.80 2.50 3.90
N MET A 249 -32.10 1.42 3.55
CA MET A 249 -32.61 0.40 2.60
C MET A 249 -33.81 -0.36 3.15
N ILE A 250 -33.87 -0.60 4.46
CA ILE A 250 -34.98 -1.32 5.11
C ILE A 250 -36.25 -0.44 5.18
N LYS A 251 -36.11 0.89 5.32
CA LYS A 251 -37.26 1.82 5.36
C LYS A 251 -37.94 2.06 4.01
N ASN A 252 -37.27 1.73 2.90
CA ASN A 252 -37.77 1.96 1.55
C ASN A 252 -38.32 0.69 0.88
N ASN A 253 -38.49 -0.39 1.66
CA ASN A 253 -39.25 -1.60 1.32
C ASN A 253 -40.50 -1.67 2.19
#